data_AF-A0ABD2YU51-F1
#
_entry.id   AF-A0ABD2YU51-F1
#
_cell.length_a   1.000
_cell.length_b   1.000
_cell.length_c   1.000
_cell.angle_alpha   90.00
_cell.angle_beta   90.00
_cell.angle_gamma   90.00
#
_symmetry.space_group_name_H-M   'P 1'
#
loop_
_entity.id
_entity.type
_entity.pdbx_description
1 polymer ?
#
loop_
_entity_poly.entity_id
_entity_poly.type
_entity_poly.pdbx_seq_one_letter_code
_entity_poly.pdbx_strand_id
1 'polypeptide(L)'
;MLTLDLIFINFYCRWDVGFDLRNAPRHVLSVFRDQLHTLRPNEFIWQPFSDELLDMLPHYCTAGRDIWRSVTYLICWEIVECYLPHRVMRQFGLHQPIPDQRLMGNQAALHLTDRRGRANTDWELTHIQYIDIWAARTDTVEVGLTCIDTTHASGDYMQWY
;
A
#
# COMPACT_ATOMS: atom_id res chain seq x y z
N MET A 1 1.90 -12.89 25.72
CA MET A 1 2.83 -11.78 25.43
C MET A 1 2.99 -11.75 23.91
N LEU A 2 1.97 -11.24 23.24
CA LEU A 2 1.90 -11.19 21.79
C LEU A 2 2.65 -9.93 21.38
N THR A 3 3.83 -10.10 20.79
CA THR A 3 4.56 -9.02 20.14
C THR A 3 3.68 -8.52 19.01
N LEU A 4 3.16 -7.30 19.17
CA LEU A 4 2.54 -6.51 18.11
C LEU A 4 3.60 -6.27 17.04
N ASP A 5 3.78 -7.25 16.16
CA ASP A 5 4.56 -7.10 14.96
C ASP A 5 3.88 -6.03 14.12
N LEU A 6 4.56 -4.88 14.02
CA LEU A 6 4.13 -3.66 13.37
C LEU A 6 3.98 -3.89 11.86
N ILE A 7 2.73 -4.22 11.51
CA ILE A 7 2.13 -4.57 10.23
C ILE A 7 1.94 -3.48 9.16
N PHE A 8 2.99 -2.77 8.70
CA PHE A 8 3.24 -2.40 7.28
C PHE A 8 4.33 -1.31 7.21
N ILE A 9 5.33 -1.50 6.34
CA ILE A 9 5.43 -0.86 5.02
C ILE A 9 6.69 -1.48 4.38
N ASN A 10 6.64 -1.69 3.07
CA ASN A 10 7.81 -1.85 2.20
C ASN A 10 8.70 -0.56 2.19
N PHE A 11 9.09 -0.09 3.37
CA PHE A 11 9.93 1.08 3.60
C PHE A 11 10.93 0.95 4.74
N TYR A 12 10.92 -0.05 5.61
CA TYR A 12 11.92 -0.09 6.68
C TYR A 12 12.43 -1.51 6.95
N CYS A 13 13.69 -1.72 6.58
CA CYS A 13 14.71 -2.17 7.52
C CYS A 13 14.22 -2.00 8.96
N ARG A 14 14.25 -3.05 9.78
CA ARG A 14 14.19 -3.04 11.25
C ARG A 14 14.21 -1.60 11.83
N TRP A 15 13.09 -1.13 12.37
CA TRP A 15 12.93 0.18 13.04
C TRP A 15 13.74 0.25 14.36
N ASP A 16 15.04 0.02 14.25
CA ASP A 16 16.08 0.13 15.29
C ASP A 16 17.18 1.11 14.83
N VAL A 17 16.89 1.89 13.78
CA VAL A 17 17.74 3.01 13.37
C VAL A 17 16.99 4.26 13.79
N GLY A 18 17.54 5.00 14.76
CA GLY A 18 16.99 6.27 15.21
C GLY A 18 16.56 7.11 14.01
N PHE A 19 15.25 7.32 13.87
CA PHE A 19 14.64 7.95 12.73
C PHE A 19 14.97 9.45 12.74
N ASP A 20 16.14 9.83 12.21
CA ASP A 20 16.49 11.22 12.05
C ASP A 20 15.81 11.79 10.78
N LEU A 21 14.56 12.24 10.95
CA LEU A 21 13.78 12.96 9.94
C LEU A 21 14.46 14.23 9.40
N ARG A 22 15.62 14.62 9.94
CA ARG A 22 16.41 15.78 9.49
C ARG A 22 17.19 15.50 8.20
N ASN A 23 17.48 14.24 7.86
CA ASN A 23 18.35 13.89 6.73
C ASN A 23 17.64 13.24 5.53
N ALA A 24 16.34 12.95 5.63
CA ALA A 24 15.55 12.62 4.44
C ALA A 24 15.14 13.93 3.77
N PRO A 25 15.65 14.27 2.57
CA PRO A 25 15.27 15.50 1.91
C PRO A 25 13.83 15.39 1.44
N ARG A 26 12.87 15.78 2.28
CA ARG A 26 11.44 15.86 1.94
C ARG A 26 11.20 16.66 0.65
N HIS A 27 12.10 17.59 0.34
CA HIS A 27 12.11 18.39 -0.88
C HIS A 27 12.36 17.57 -2.16
N VAL A 28 13.05 16.42 -2.08
CA VAL A 28 13.32 15.59 -3.26
C VAL A 28 12.06 14.78 -3.65
N LEU A 29 11.30 14.30 -2.67
CA LEU A 29 10.05 13.57 -2.95
C LEU A 29 8.98 14.47 -3.57
N SER A 30 8.88 15.74 -3.16
CA SER A 30 7.98 16.69 -3.82
C SER A 30 8.39 16.93 -5.26
N VAL A 31 9.68 17.07 -5.54
CA VAL A 31 10.18 17.24 -6.92
C VAL A 31 9.86 16.03 -7.79
N PHE A 32 10.09 14.80 -7.32
CA PHE A 32 9.74 13.61 -8.08
C PHE A 32 8.22 13.48 -8.30
N ARG A 33 7.42 13.82 -7.29
CA ARG A 33 5.96 13.85 -7.41
C ARG A 33 5.52 14.86 -8.47
N ASP A 34 6.07 16.07 -8.44
CA ASP A 34 5.76 17.13 -9.41
C ASP A 34 6.15 16.68 -10.82
N GLN A 35 7.35 16.11 -10.99
CA GLN A 35 7.80 15.55 -12.26
C GLN A 35 6.82 14.49 -12.79
N LEU A 36 6.44 13.51 -11.98
CA LEU A 36 5.47 12.48 -12.36
C LEU A 36 4.10 13.08 -12.73
N HIS A 37 3.64 14.10 -12.00
CA HIS A 37 2.38 14.78 -12.32
C HIS A 37 2.42 15.56 -13.64
N THR A 38 3.60 16.04 -14.04
CA THR A 38 3.76 16.77 -15.32
C THR A 38 3.88 15.87 -16.54
N LEU A 39 4.06 14.56 -16.37
CA LEU A 39 4.19 13.62 -17.49
C LEU A 39 2.88 13.45 -18.26
N ARG A 40 2.97 13.50 -19.59
CA ARG A 40 1.85 13.17 -20.48
C ARG A 40 1.64 11.65 -20.53
N PRO A 41 0.43 11.17 -20.90
CA PRO A 41 0.14 9.73 -20.96
C PRO A 41 1.08 8.90 -21.87
N ASN A 42 1.68 9.53 -22.87
CA ASN A 42 2.64 8.90 -23.79
C ASN A 42 4.10 9.01 -23.32
N GLU A 43 4.37 9.75 -22.24
CA GLU A 43 5.70 9.90 -21.63
C GLU A 43 5.90 9.00 -20.42
N PHE A 44 4.83 8.35 -19.96
CA PHE A 44 4.85 7.39 -18.87
C PHE A 44 4.43 6.00 -19.38
N ILE A 45 5.33 5.04 -19.27
CA ILE A 45 5.08 3.63 -19.58
C ILE A 45 5.04 2.86 -18.27
N TRP A 46 3.93 2.16 -18.02
CA TRP A 46 3.85 1.22 -16.90
C TRP A 46 4.57 -0.08 -17.26
N GLN A 47 5.62 -0.39 -16.50
CA GLN A 47 6.35 -1.66 -16.59
C GLN A 47 6.12 -2.49 -15.32
N PRO A 48 5.66 -3.74 -15.42
CA PRO A 48 5.58 -4.65 -14.29
C PRO A 48 6.95 -4.95 -13.68
N PHE A 49 6.96 -5.35 -12.41
CA PHE A 49 8.14 -5.86 -11.76
C PHE A 49 8.56 -7.18 -12.41
N SER A 50 9.75 -7.21 -13.03
CA SER A 50 10.36 -8.44 -13.51
C SER A 50 11.02 -9.19 -12.35
N ASP A 51 11.16 -10.50 -12.46
CA ASP A 51 11.89 -11.29 -11.47
C ASP A 51 13.35 -10.82 -11.36
N GLU A 52 13.99 -10.48 -12.48
CA GLU A 52 15.34 -9.88 -12.52
C GLU A 52 15.43 -8.60 -11.68
N LEU A 53 14.44 -7.70 -11.79
CA LEU A 53 14.41 -6.48 -10.99
C LEU A 53 14.28 -6.81 -9.51
N LEU A 54 13.37 -7.72 -9.17
CA LEU A 54 13.11 -8.10 -7.78
C LEU A 54 14.31 -8.79 -7.14
N ASP A 55 15.05 -9.61 -7.88
CA ASP A 55 16.26 -10.28 -7.42
C ASP A 55 17.43 -9.31 -7.17
N MET A 56 17.44 -8.16 -7.84
CA MET A 56 18.43 -7.10 -7.64
C MET A 56 18.12 -6.21 -6.42
N LEU A 57 16.91 -6.27 -5.87
CA LEU A 57 16.53 -5.48 -4.71
C LEU A 57 17.04 -6.10 -3.40
N PRO A 58 17.37 -5.29 -2.39
CA PRO A 58 17.64 -5.81 -1.05
C PRO A 58 16.47 -6.65 -0.52
N HIS A 59 16.74 -7.71 0.24
CA HIS A 59 15.71 -8.63 0.75
C HIS A 59 14.57 -7.96 1.52
N TYR A 60 14.84 -6.82 2.19
CA TYR A 60 13.79 -6.09 2.89
C TYR A 60 12.76 -5.45 1.95
N CYS A 61 13.14 -5.15 0.70
CA CYS A 61 12.24 -4.63 -0.34
C CYS A 61 11.31 -5.71 -0.91
N THR A 62 11.73 -6.98 -0.84
CA THR A 62 10.96 -8.13 -1.33
C THR A 62 10.23 -8.89 -0.22
N ALA A 63 10.35 -8.41 1.03
CA ALA A 63 9.71 -9.04 2.18
C ALA A 63 8.18 -9.01 2.03
N GLY A 64 7.55 -10.15 2.31
CA GLY A 64 6.09 -10.31 2.20
C GLY A 64 5.57 -10.29 0.75
N ARG A 65 6.38 -10.65 -0.25
CA ARG A 65 5.98 -10.70 -1.67
C ARG A 65 4.67 -11.50 -1.90
N ASP A 66 4.45 -12.53 -1.10
CA ASP A 66 3.26 -13.37 -1.08
C ASP A 66 1.98 -12.60 -0.71
N ILE A 67 2.08 -11.55 0.10
CA ILE A 67 0.95 -10.76 0.59
C ILE A 67 0.80 -9.39 -0.09
N TRP A 68 1.64 -9.03 -1.07
CA TRP A 68 1.55 -7.72 -1.74
C TRP A 68 0.23 -7.49 -2.46
N ARG A 69 -0.51 -8.56 -2.78
CA ARG A 69 -1.82 -8.47 -3.44
C ARG A 69 -2.98 -8.81 -2.49
N SER A 70 -2.78 -8.68 -1.18
CA SER A 70 -3.85 -8.92 -0.21
C SER A 70 -4.83 -7.74 -0.16
N VAL A 71 -6.12 -8.00 -0.14
CA VAL A 71 -7.13 -7.01 0.26
C VAL A 71 -7.19 -6.99 1.79
N THR A 72 -6.72 -5.92 2.42
CA THR A 72 -6.59 -5.87 3.89
C THR A 72 -6.55 -4.44 4.42
N TYR A 73 -6.19 -4.24 5.69
CA TYR A 73 -6.00 -2.93 6.31
C TYR A 73 -4.56 -2.77 6.81
N LEU A 74 -3.95 -1.63 6.51
CA LEU A 74 -2.66 -1.24 7.08
C LEU A 74 -2.92 -0.57 8.42
N ILE A 75 -2.22 -1.02 9.45
CA ILE A 75 -2.44 -0.56 10.82
C ILE A 75 -1.15 0.06 11.33
N CYS A 76 -1.22 1.32 11.71
CA CYS A 76 -0.11 2.13 12.16
C CYS A 76 -0.55 2.92 13.39
N TRP A 77 -0.42 2.31 14.57
CA TRP A 77 -0.92 2.85 15.84
C TRP A 77 -2.43 3.16 15.75
N GLU A 78 -2.80 4.44 15.74
CA GLU A 78 -4.18 4.92 15.59
C GLU A 78 -4.69 4.89 14.16
N ILE A 79 -3.78 4.89 13.17
CA ILE A 79 -4.13 5.02 11.76
C ILE A 79 -4.45 3.65 11.19
N VAL A 80 -5.62 3.55 10.55
CA VAL A 80 -6.04 2.37 9.79
C VAL A 80 -6.36 2.82 8.38
N GLU A 81 -5.71 2.19 7.41
CA GLU A 81 -5.89 2.49 5.99
C GLU A 81 -6.26 1.22 5.25
N CYS A 82 -7.41 1.20 4.58
CA CYS A 82 -7.75 0.13 3.64
C CYS A 82 -6.68 0.02 2.53
N TYR A 83 -6.14 -1.19 2.37
CA TYR A 83 -5.20 -1.53 1.32
C TYR A 83 -5.90 -2.33 0.23
N LEU A 84 -6.01 -1.72 -0.95
CA LEU A 84 -6.63 -2.31 -2.13
C LEU A 84 -5.61 -2.50 -3.24
N PRO A 85 -5.12 -3.73 -3.46
CA PRO A 85 -4.10 -4.03 -4.46
C PRO A 85 -4.62 -3.82 -5.89
N HIS A 86 -5.94 -3.75 -6.07
CA HIS A 86 -6.63 -3.39 -7.31
C HIS A 86 -5.99 -2.17 -8.01
N ARG A 87 -5.56 -1.16 -7.23
CA ARG A 87 -4.97 0.07 -7.78
C ARG A 87 -3.53 -0.10 -8.28
N VAL A 88 -2.86 -1.19 -7.93
CA VAL A 88 -1.45 -1.45 -8.26
C VAL A 88 -1.23 -2.74 -9.05
N MET A 89 -2.30 -3.43 -9.46
CA MET A 89 -2.23 -4.72 -10.18
C MET A 89 -1.34 -4.71 -11.43
N ARG A 90 -1.23 -3.57 -12.13
CA ARG A 90 -0.32 -3.43 -13.29
C ARG A 90 1.15 -3.64 -12.95
N GLN A 91 1.57 -3.31 -11.72
CA GLN A 91 2.94 -3.58 -11.26
C GLN A 91 3.25 -5.08 -11.23
N PHE A 92 2.23 -5.93 -11.20
CA PHE A 92 2.35 -7.39 -11.21
C PHE A 92 2.06 -8.01 -12.59
N GLY A 93 1.88 -7.19 -13.62
CA GLY A 93 1.49 -7.67 -14.95
C GLY A 93 0.02 -8.08 -15.04
N LEU A 94 -0.80 -7.66 -14.08
CA LEU A 94 -2.21 -8.00 -13.98
C LEU A 94 -3.10 -6.83 -14.43
N HIS A 95 -4.29 -7.16 -14.91
CA HIS A 95 -5.31 -6.17 -15.23
C HIS A 95 -5.65 -5.36 -13.98
N GLN A 96 -5.82 -4.05 -14.15
CA GLN A 96 -6.18 -3.13 -13.08
C GLN A 96 -7.69 -2.91 -13.05
N PRO A 97 -8.44 -3.63 -12.21
CA PRO A 97 -9.88 -3.41 -12.09
C PRO A 97 -10.18 -2.13 -11.31
N ILE A 98 -11.38 -1.59 -11.53
CA ILE A 98 -11.95 -0.58 -10.65
C ILE A 98 -12.16 -1.24 -9.27
N PRO A 99 -11.59 -0.71 -8.18
CA PRO A 99 -11.74 -1.31 -6.85
C PRO A 99 -13.22 -1.30 -6.41
N ASP A 100 -13.67 -2.39 -5.76
CA ASP A 100 -15.01 -2.41 -5.15
C ASP A 100 -15.06 -1.39 -4.00
N GLN A 101 -15.86 -0.34 -4.18
CA GLN A 101 -16.01 0.74 -3.21
C GLN A 101 -16.59 0.27 -1.88
N ARG A 102 -17.30 -0.86 -1.83
CA ARG A 102 -17.81 -1.45 -0.58
C ARG A 102 -16.69 -1.81 0.38
N LEU A 103 -15.53 -2.20 -0.15
CA LEU A 103 -14.34 -2.52 0.63
C LEU A 103 -13.74 -1.28 1.33
N MET A 104 -14.07 -0.07 0.87
CA MET A 104 -13.63 1.20 1.47
C MET A 104 -14.71 1.87 2.33
N GLY A 105 -15.84 1.22 2.60
CA GLY A 105 -17.03 1.87 3.17
C GLY A 105 -16.81 2.55 4.53
N ASN A 106 -15.84 2.09 5.33
CA ASN A 106 -15.48 2.67 6.63
C ASN A 106 -14.27 3.61 6.59
N GLN A 107 -13.61 3.78 5.44
CA GLN A 107 -12.35 4.52 5.32
C GLN A 107 -12.48 5.98 5.81
N ALA A 108 -13.57 6.65 5.44
CA ALA A 108 -13.80 8.04 5.85
C ALA A 108 -13.90 8.18 7.38
N ALA A 109 -14.53 7.21 8.06
CA ALA A 109 -14.62 7.22 9.52
C ALA A 109 -13.26 6.93 10.18
N LEU A 110 -12.46 6.07 9.56
CA LEU A 110 -11.08 5.79 10.00
C LEU A 110 -10.19 7.03 9.90
N HIS A 111 -10.33 7.83 8.84
CA HIS A 111 -9.56 9.08 8.66
C HIS A 111 -9.92 10.18 9.66
N LEU A 112 -11.09 10.10 10.31
CA LEU A 112 -11.48 11.00 11.39
C LEU A 112 -10.89 10.59 12.74
N THR A 113 -10.23 9.43 12.81
CA THR A 113 -9.56 8.96 14.02
C THR A 113 -8.16 9.52 14.11
N ASP A 114 -7.92 10.37 15.11
CA ASP A 114 -6.64 11.00 15.40
C ASP A 114 -6.27 10.87 16.89
N ARG A 115 -5.05 11.25 17.26
CA ARG A 115 -4.57 11.18 18.65
C ARG A 115 -5.14 12.26 19.58
N ARG A 116 -5.89 13.24 19.07
CA ARG A 116 -6.27 14.41 19.86
C ARG A 116 -7.26 14.00 20.95
N GLY A 117 -6.90 14.26 22.21
CA GLY A 117 -7.72 13.91 23.38
C GLY A 117 -7.79 12.41 23.70
N ARG A 118 -6.95 11.57 23.06
CA ARG A 118 -7.03 10.10 23.10
C ARG A 118 -5.80 9.39 23.69
N ALA A 119 -5.11 10.04 24.63
CA ALA A 119 -3.84 9.58 25.19
C ALA A 119 -3.88 8.20 25.89
N ASN A 120 -5.04 7.77 26.40
CA ASN A 120 -5.23 6.46 27.06
C ASN A 120 -6.10 5.49 26.24
N THR A 121 -6.16 5.69 24.92
CA THR A 121 -6.93 4.77 24.06
C THR A 121 -6.16 3.47 23.89
N ASP A 122 -6.81 2.36 24.18
CA ASP A 122 -6.30 1.03 23.83
C ASP A 122 -6.52 0.79 22.34
N TRP A 123 -5.50 1.11 21.53
CA TRP A 123 -5.56 0.97 20.08
C TRP A 123 -5.62 -0.49 19.62
N GLU A 124 -5.07 -1.43 20.40
CA GLU A 124 -5.15 -2.85 20.08
C GLU A 124 -6.60 -3.33 20.18
N LEU A 125 -7.30 -2.99 21.27
CA LEU A 125 -8.71 -3.29 21.41
C LEU A 125 -9.59 -2.52 20.43
N THR A 126 -9.29 -1.24 20.20
CA THR A 126 -10.06 -0.38 19.27
C THR A 126 -10.00 -0.93 17.85
N HIS A 127 -8.85 -1.48 17.45
CA HIS A 127 -8.59 -1.89 16.07
C HIS A 127 -8.67 -3.41 15.89
N ILE A 128 -9.17 -4.15 16.89
CA ILE A 128 -9.15 -5.62 16.91
C ILE A 128 -9.74 -6.25 15.63
N GLN A 129 -10.84 -5.71 15.12
CA GLN A 129 -11.46 -6.19 13.88
C GLN A 129 -10.54 -6.05 12.66
N TYR A 130 -9.69 -5.01 12.62
CA TYR A 130 -8.73 -4.80 11.55
C TYR A 130 -7.50 -5.68 11.73
N ILE A 131 -7.09 -5.90 12.98
CA ILE A 131 -6.00 -6.82 13.33
C ILE A 131 -6.37 -8.24 12.90
N ASP A 132 -7.62 -8.66 13.10
CA ASP A 132 -8.10 -9.98 12.65
C ASP A 132 -8.07 -10.10 11.12
N ILE A 133 -8.53 -9.09 10.38
CA ILE A 133 -8.47 -9.05 8.91
C ILE A 133 -7.01 -9.06 8.43
N TRP A 134 -6.15 -8.32 9.13
CA TRP A 134 -4.73 -8.28 8.87
C TRP A 134 -4.07 -9.65 9.11
N ALA A 135 -4.42 -10.34 10.18
CA ALA A 135 -3.91 -11.67 10.49
C ALA A 135 -4.29 -12.69 9.42
N ALA A 136 -5.49 -12.58 8.85
CA ALA A 136 -6.01 -13.42 7.77
C ALA A 136 -5.60 -12.98 6.35
N ARG A 137 -4.71 -11.99 6.19
CA ARG A 137 -4.36 -11.38 4.89
C ARG A 137 -3.89 -12.35 3.81
N THR A 138 -3.27 -13.48 4.18
CA THR A 138 -2.83 -14.50 3.21
C THR A 138 -4.00 -15.12 2.46
N ASP A 139 -5.19 -15.10 3.05
CA ASP A 139 -6.42 -15.69 2.49
C ASP A 139 -7.13 -14.71 1.54
N THR A 140 -6.72 -13.43 1.54
CA THR A 140 -7.34 -12.35 0.74
C THR A 140 -6.44 -11.88 -0.41
N VAL A 141 -5.46 -12.71 -0.79
CA VAL A 141 -4.57 -12.42 -1.91
C VAL A 141 -5.34 -12.55 -3.22
N GLU A 142 -5.49 -11.42 -3.91
CA GLU A 142 -6.21 -11.34 -5.17
C GLU A 142 -5.50 -12.09 -6.30
N VAL A 143 -6.24 -12.93 -7.00
CA VAL A 143 -5.79 -13.59 -8.23
C VAL A 143 -6.37 -12.80 -9.40
N GLY A 144 -5.54 -11.93 -9.98
CA GLY A 144 -5.94 -11.10 -11.12
C GLY A 144 -5.82 -11.83 -12.46
N LEU A 145 -6.48 -11.27 -13.48
CA LEU A 145 -6.28 -11.68 -14.87
C LEU A 145 -4.98 -11.08 -15.40
N THR A 146 -4.23 -11.83 -16.20
CA THR A 146 -3.07 -11.31 -16.92
C THR A 146 -3.50 -10.16 -17.84
N CYS A 147 -2.72 -9.08 -17.83
CA CYS A 147 -2.97 -7.95 -18.73
C CYS A 147 -2.20 -8.14 -20.04
N ILE A 148 -2.90 -8.03 -21.18
CA ILE A 148 -2.26 -8.09 -22.51
C ILE A 148 -1.39 -6.85 -22.75
N ASP A 149 -1.85 -5.69 -22.28
CA ASP A 149 -1.12 -4.42 -22.37
C ASP A 149 -1.06 -3.77 -20.98
N THR A 150 0.10 -3.92 -20.32
CA THR A 150 0.34 -3.29 -19.02
C THR A 150 0.77 -1.82 -19.14
N THR A 151 1.09 -1.35 -20.35
CA THR A 151 1.71 -0.05 -20.63
C THR A 151 0.81 1.11 -20.21
N HIS A 152 -0.50 0.95 -20.43
CA HIS A 152 -1.51 1.97 -20.17
C HIS A 152 -2.65 1.42 -19.31
N ALA A 153 -3.37 2.32 -18.63
CA ALA A 153 -4.59 1.94 -17.91
C ALA A 153 -5.72 1.70 -18.93
N SER A 154 -6.70 0.87 -18.56
CA SER A 154 -7.91 0.75 -19.37
C SER A 154 -8.67 2.08 -19.43
N GLY A 155 -9.39 2.31 -20.52
CA GLY A 155 -10.22 3.51 -20.67
C GLY A 155 -11.24 3.65 -19.54
N ASP A 156 -11.90 2.54 -19.17
CA ASP A 156 -12.88 2.50 -18.08
C ASP A 156 -12.25 2.89 -16.73
N TYR A 157 -11.03 2.42 -16.44
CA TYR A 157 -10.32 2.79 -15.21
C TYR A 157 -9.96 4.29 -15.21
N MET A 158 -9.51 4.83 -16.34
CA MET A 158 -9.20 6.26 -16.48
C MET A 158 -10.43 7.15 -16.41
N GLN A 159 -11.60 6.67 -16.81
CA GLN A 159 -12.87 7.41 -16.66
C GLN A 159 -13.34 7.43 -15.20
N TRP A 160 -13.05 6.38 -14.44
CA TRP A 160 -13.40 6.29 -13.03
C TRP A 160 -12.50 7.14 -12.12
N TYR A 161 -11.20 7.26 -12.45
CA TYR A 161 -10.19 7.98 -11.67
C TYR A 161 -10.30 9.51 -11.82
#